data_AF-A0A8S3BFA3-F1
#
_entry.id   AF-A0A8S3BFA3-F1
#
_cell.length_a   1.000
_cell.length_b   1.000
_cell.length_c   1.000
_cell.angle_alpha   90.00
_cell.angle_beta   90.00
_cell.angle_gamma   90.00
#
_symmetry.space_group_name_H-M   'P 1'
#
loop_
_entity.id
_entity.type
_entity.pdbx_description
1 polymer ?
#
loop_
_entity_poly.entity_id
_entity_poly.type
_entity_poly.pdbx_seq_one_letter_code
_entity_poly.pdbx_strand_id
1 'polypeptide(L)'
;NDCRRISQLIINNRDSISILDSSSVDPLKPYKDLLVDMAIQDSTAKEKIVELLKYQHYLTEAQQLSGWALPRFPVSGESLASKGVERGPNYKIILDQLREAWKTSHFQATEDQLINEDLPNVLNNLINTNGASSTTTRKHTDTNSSTSSHPKKSKQT
;
A
#
# COMPACT_ATOMS: atom_id res chain seq x y z
N ASN A 1 13.15 -7.72 -23.95
CA ASN A 1 11.83 -7.59 -24.62
C ASN A 1 11.09 -6.44 -23.98
N ASP A 2 11.69 -5.26 -24.09
CA ASP A 2 11.43 -4.14 -23.18
C ASP A 2 10.27 -3.27 -23.67
N CYS A 3 10.05 -3.24 -24.98
CA CYS A 3 8.87 -2.64 -25.60
C CYS A 3 7.56 -3.25 -25.07
N ARG A 4 7.48 -4.59 -24.95
CA ARG A 4 6.27 -5.26 -24.42
C ARG A 4 5.95 -4.85 -22.98
N ARG A 5 6.99 -4.64 -22.16
CA ARG A 5 6.83 -4.22 -20.76
C ARG A 5 6.39 -2.76 -20.67
N ILE A 6 6.95 -1.87 -21.50
CA ILE A 6 6.53 -0.47 -21.61
C ILE A 6 5.07 -0.39 -22.06
N SER A 7 4.69 -1.11 -23.12
CA SER A 7 3.30 -1.13 -23.61
C SER A 7 2.32 -1.59 -22.55
N GLN A 8 2.64 -2.65 -21.78
CA GLN A 8 1.78 -3.11 -20.70
C GLN A 8 1.65 -2.07 -19.57
N LEU A 9 2.75 -1.42 -19.20
CA LEU A 9 2.74 -0.37 -18.18
C LEU A 9 1.87 0.82 -18.60
N ILE A 10 1.97 1.25 -19.85
CA ILE A 10 1.14 2.31 -20.41
C ILE A 10 -0.34 1.91 -20.37
N ILE A 11 -0.68 0.73 -20.88
CA ILE A 11 -2.08 0.25 -20.89
C ILE A 11 -2.65 0.19 -19.47
N ASN A 12 -1.87 -0.30 -18.51
CA ASN A 12 -2.33 -0.47 -17.13
C ASN A 12 -2.53 0.86 -16.37
N ASN A 13 -1.78 1.91 -16.72
CA ASN A 13 -1.76 3.16 -15.94
C ASN A 13 -2.37 4.36 -16.68
N ARG A 14 -2.68 4.26 -17.98
CA ARG A 14 -3.08 5.42 -18.81
C ARG A 14 -4.26 6.21 -18.23
N ASP A 15 -5.25 5.52 -17.67
CA ASP A 15 -6.51 6.08 -17.17
C ASP A 15 -6.52 6.17 -15.64
N SER A 16 -5.57 5.51 -14.97
CA SER A 16 -5.53 5.40 -13.50
C SER A 16 -4.68 6.46 -12.82
N ILE A 17 -3.75 7.08 -13.55
CA ILE A 17 -2.86 8.13 -13.02
C ILE A 17 -3.01 9.36 -13.90
N SER A 18 -3.60 10.41 -13.33
CA SER A 18 -3.79 11.70 -14.02
C SER A 18 -3.31 12.85 -13.14
N ILE A 19 -2.56 13.78 -13.75
CA ILE A 19 -2.09 15.02 -13.11
C ILE A 19 -3.28 15.93 -12.77
N LEU A 20 -4.39 15.81 -13.51
CA LEU A 20 -5.57 16.66 -13.34
C LEU A 20 -6.46 16.27 -12.16
N ASP A 21 -6.36 15.02 -11.68
CA ASP A 21 -7.14 14.51 -10.55
C ASP A 21 -6.39 14.62 -9.21
N SER A 22 -5.11 15.04 -9.25
CA SER A 22 -4.33 15.21 -8.04
C SER A 22 -4.69 16.54 -7.37
N SER A 23 -5.55 16.50 -6.36
CA SER A 23 -5.74 17.55 -5.31
C SER A 23 -4.46 17.86 -4.51
N SER A 24 -3.36 17.18 -4.86
CA SER A 24 -2.02 17.28 -4.27
C SER A 24 -1.35 18.61 -4.60
N VAL A 25 -0.60 19.14 -3.62
CA VAL A 25 0.32 20.29 -3.79
C VAL A 25 1.40 20.01 -4.85
N ASP A 26 1.72 18.73 -5.09
CA ASP A 26 2.67 18.27 -6.11
C ASP A 26 1.97 17.35 -7.12
N PRO A 27 1.69 17.82 -8.35
CA PRO A 27 1.03 17.03 -9.39
C PRO A 27 1.84 15.81 -9.87
N LEU A 28 3.16 15.81 -9.63
CA LEU A 28 4.05 14.69 -9.95
C LEU A 28 4.08 13.62 -8.86
N LYS A 29 3.49 13.86 -7.69
CA LYS A 29 3.52 12.94 -6.55
C LYS A 29 3.16 11.49 -6.91
N PRO A 30 2.03 11.19 -7.58
CA PRO A 30 1.68 9.81 -7.89
C PRO A 30 2.70 9.11 -8.81
N TYR A 31 3.35 9.86 -9.71
CA TYR A 31 4.41 9.32 -10.58
C TYR A 31 5.71 9.09 -9.80
N LYS A 32 6.03 9.96 -8.83
CA LYS A 32 7.18 9.78 -7.94
C LYS A 32 6.99 8.58 -7.02
N ASP A 33 5.78 8.39 -6.47
CA ASP A 33 5.44 7.23 -5.65
C ASP A 33 5.55 5.93 -6.45
N LEU A 34 4.97 5.90 -7.66
CA LEU A 34 5.11 4.77 -8.58
C LEU A 34 6.57 4.49 -8.93
N LEU A 35 7.38 5.53 -9.17
CA LEU A 35 8.80 5.40 -9.47
C LEU A 35 9.55 4.76 -8.31
N VAL A 36 9.30 5.22 -7.09
CA VAL A 36 9.94 4.66 -5.88
C VAL A 36 9.60 3.18 -5.71
N ASP A 37 8.35 2.79 -5.95
CA ASP A 37 7.92 1.40 -5.81
C ASP A 37 8.51 0.51 -6.91
N MET A 38 8.55 0.99 -8.16
CA MET A 38 9.11 0.25 -9.29
C MET A 38 10.64 0.14 -9.23
N ALA A 39 11.33 1.19 -8.78
CA ALA A 39 12.79 1.24 -8.73
C ALA A 39 13.41 0.19 -7.79
N ILE A 40 12.62 -0.43 -6.91
CA ILE A 40 13.04 -1.54 -6.06
C ILE A 40 13.46 -2.75 -6.89
N GLN A 41 12.78 -3.00 -8.00
CA GLN A 41 12.94 -4.21 -8.82
C GLN A 41 13.49 -3.89 -10.22
N ASP A 42 13.30 -2.66 -10.68
CA ASP A 42 13.54 -2.28 -12.06
C ASP A 42 14.37 -1.00 -12.13
N SER A 43 15.65 -1.14 -12.51
CA SER A 43 16.54 0.00 -12.71
C SER A 43 16.08 0.93 -13.85
N THR A 44 15.23 0.43 -14.76
CA THR A 44 14.68 1.19 -15.89
C THR A 44 13.33 1.84 -15.58
N ALA A 45 12.90 1.83 -14.32
CA ALA A 45 11.61 2.37 -13.89
C ALA A 45 11.45 3.85 -14.26
N LYS A 46 12.54 4.62 -14.15
CA LYS A 46 12.54 6.05 -14.45
C LYS A 46 12.25 6.32 -15.92
N GLU A 47 12.93 5.65 -16.84
CA GLU A 47 12.67 5.80 -18.27
C GLU A 47 11.23 5.41 -18.60
N LYS A 48 10.71 4.34 -18.00
CA LYS A 48 9.34 3.86 -18.25
C LYS A 48 8.28 4.88 -17.85
N ILE A 49 8.44 5.52 -16.69
CA ILE A 49 7.49 6.52 -16.20
C ILE A 49 7.62 7.83 -16.98
N VAL A 50 8.83 8.19 -17.40
CA VAL A 50 9.05 9.32 -18.32
C VAL A 50 8.35 9.08 -19.67
N GLU A 51 8.44 7.87 -20.24
CA GLU A 51 7.71 7.52 -21.47
C GLU A 51 6.19 7.51 -21.27
N LEU A 52 5.70 7.07 -20.11
CA LEU A 52 4.28 7.16 -19.75
C LEU A 52 3.79 8.61 -19.76
N LEU A 53 4.53 9.52 -19.13
CA LEU A 53 4.20 10.95 -19.11
C LEU A 53 4.21 11.57 -20.50
N LYS A 54 5.19 11.21 -21.35
CA LYS A 54 5.23 11.63 -22.76
C LYS A 54 4.02 11.15 -23.53
N TYR A 55 3.61 9.90 -23.32
CA TYR A 55 2.43 9.32 -23.95
C TYR A 55 1.14 10.05 -23.54
N GLN A 56 1.05 10.48 -22.28
CA GLN A 56 -0.08 11.27 -21.75
C GLN A 56 0.01 12.77 -22.10
N HIS A 57 0.98 13.18 -22.92
CA HIS A 57 1.25 14.57 -23.33
C HIS A 57 1.72 15.52 -22.21
N TYR A 58 2.17 14.99 -21.07
CA TYR A 58 2.74 15.76 -19.95
C TYR A 58 4.26 15.94 -20.10
N LEU A 59 4.66 16.70 -21.14
CA LEU A 59 6.08 16.83 -21.51
C LEU A 59 6.91 17.63 -20.50
N THR A 60 6.34 18.67 -19.89
CA THR A 60 7.03 19.49 -18.89
C THR A 60 7.31 18.67 -17.63
N GLU A 61 6.33 17.89 -17.21
CA GLU A 61 6.38 17.02 -16.04
C GLU A 61 7.31 15.83 -16.29
N ALA A 62 7.34 15.30 -17.51
CA ALA A 62 8.33 14.31 -17.93
C ALA A 62 9.77 14.84 -17.79
N GLN A 63 10.02 16.10 -18.17
CA GLN A 63 11.33 16.73 -17.98
C GLN A 63 11.67 16.94 -16.51
N GLN A 64 10.72 17.41 -15.69
CA GLN A 64 10.91 17.57 -14.25
C GLN A 64 11.21 16.23 -13.56
N LEU A 65 10.46 15.17 -13.89
CA LEU A 65 10.70 13.84 -13.33
C LEU A 65 12.02 13.24 -13.83
N SER A 66 12.41 13.51 -15.08
CA SER A 66 13.71 13.13 -15.62
C SER A 66 14.87 13.81 -14.87
N GLY A 67 14.72 15.07 -14.47
CA GLY A 67 15.68 15.79 -13.63
C GLY A 67 15.65 15.39 -12.15
N TRP A 68 14.58 14.74 -11.68
CA TRP A 68 14.43 14.37 -10.28
C TRP A 68 15.39 13.24 -9.90
N ALA A 69 16.20 13.50 -8.86
CA ALA A 69 17.05 12.48 -8.25
C ALA A 69 16.20 11.61 -7.33
N LEU A 70 16.13 10.31 -7.61
CA LEU A 70 15.40 9.36 -6.80
C LEU A 70 16.03 9.29 -5.40
N PRO A 71 15.34 9.72 -4.34
CA PRO A 71 15.90 9.67 -2.99
C PRO A 71 16.05 8.22 -2.54
N ARG A 72 17.14 7.94 -1.82
CA ARG A 72 17.36 6.63 -1.22
C ARG A 72 16.50 6.52 0.04
N PHE A 73 15.77 5.42 0.17
CA PHE A 73 15.04 5.12 1.39
C PHE A 73 16.02 5.01 2.57
N PRO A 74 15.82 5.78 3.66
CA PRO A 74 16.84 5.95 4.70
C PRO A 74 16.87 4.78 5.70
N VAL A 75 15.81 3.96 5.77
CA VAL A 75 15.75 2.83 6.71
C VAL A 75 16.24 1.55 6.04
N SER A 76 17.20 0.89 6.70
CA SER A 76 17.70 -0.41 6.28
C SER A 76 17.19 -1.52 7.21
N GLY A 77 17.35 -2.76 6.78
CA GLY A 77 17.04 -3.90 7.65
C GLY A 77 17.85 -3.83 8.96
N GLU A 78 19.12 -3.46 8.91
CA GLU A 78 19.94 -3.33 10.13
C GLU A 78 19.39 -2.33 11.16
N SER A 79 18.81 -1.23 10.69
CA SER A 79 18.15 -0.22 11.53
C SER A 79 16.97 -0.80 12.32
N LEU A 80 16.15 -1.64 11.68
CA LEU A 80 15.06 -2.35 12.33
C LEU A 80 15.55 -3.38 13.36
N ALA A 81 16.60 -4.12 13.02
CA ALA A 81 17.20 -5.10 13.93
C ALA A 81 17.75 -4.42 15.20
N SER A 82 18.32 -3.22 15.05
CA SER A 82 18.83 -2.42 16.16
C SER A 82 17.74 -1.96 17.14
N LYS A 83 16.48 -1.87 16.69
CA LYS A 83 15.31 -1.61 17.55
C LYS A 83 14.65 -2.86 18.12
N GLY A 84 15.26 -4.04 17.93
CA GLY A 84 14.74 -5.30 18.45
C GLY A 84 13.62 -5.91 17.60
N VAL A 85 13.45 -5.48 16.34
CA VAL A 85 12.52 -6.15 15.42
C VAL A 85 13.15 -7.44 14.91
N GLU A 86 12.52 -8.57 15.21
CA GLU A 86 12.99 -9.87 14.76
C GLU A 86 12.84 -10.04 13.24
N ARG A 87 13.88 -10.61 12.61
CA ARG A 87 13.85 -10.92 11.18
C ARG A 87 12.85 -12.05 10.93
N GLY A 88 11.75 -11.73 10.25
CA GLY A 88 10.65 -12.67 10.02
C GLY A 88 9.70 -12.24 8.91
N PRO A 89 8.56 -12.92 8.73
CA PRO A 89 7.59 -12.60 7.67
C PRO A 89 7.03 -11.18 7.76
N ASN A 90 6.93 -10.64 8.97
CA ASN A 90 6.44 -9.28 9.23
C ASN A 90 7.46 -8.20 8.83
N TYR A 91 8.73 -8.56 8.62
CA TYR A 91 9.80 -7.60 8.37
C TYR A 91 9.60 -6.83 7.07
N LYS A 92 9.19 -7.53 6.01
CA LYS A 92 8.85 -6.90 4.73
C LYS A 92 7.65 -5.97 4.89
N ILE A 93 6.64 -6.40 5.64
CA ILE A 93 5.43 -5.61 5.87
C ILE A 93 5.75 -4.32 6.62
N ILE A 94 6.61 -4.40 7.64
CA ILE A 94 7.07 -3.22 8.40
C ILE A 94 7.82 -2.26 7.47
N LEU A 95 8.77 -2.75 6.67
CA LEU A 95 9.51 -1.92 5.71
C LEU A 95 8.59 -1.27 4.68
N ASP A 96 7.59 -1.99 4.17
CA ASP A 96 6.63 -1.46 3.22
C ASP A 96 5.76 -0.37 3.87
N GLN A 97 5.28 -0.56 5.11
CA GLN A 97 4.51 0.46 5.82
C GLN A 97 5.34 1.71 6.17
N LEU A 98 6.60 1.54 6.57
CA LEU A 98 7.51 2.68 6.77
C LEU A 98 7.80 3.42 5.47
N ARG A 99 7.84 2.71 4.33
CA ARG A 99 7.94 3.34 3.01
C ARG A 99 6.71 4.18 2.70
N GLU A 100 5.50 3.71 3.03
CA GLU A 100 4.28 4.51 2.86
C GLU A 100 4.31 5.79 3.73
N ALA A 101 4.76 5.70 4.98
CA ALA A 101 4.96 6.88 5.84
C ALA A 101 5.98 7.86 5.22
N TRP A 102 7.10 7.33 4.72
CA TRP A 102 8.12 8.12 4.04
C TRP A 102 7.60 8.80 2.75
N LYS A 103 6.82 8.09 1.92
CA LYS A 103 6.14 8.66 0.75
C LYS A 103 5.17 9.77 1.16
N THR A 104 4.44 9.59 2.26
CA THR A 104 3.52 10.60 2.80
C THR A 104 4.27 11.87 3.23
N SER A 105 5.49 11.74 3.76
CA SER A 105 6.38 12.87 4.11
C SER A 105 7.06 13.57 2.91
N HIS A 106 6.64 13.28 1.67
CA HIS A 106 7.29 13.76 0.45
C HIS A 106 8.78 13.38 0.37
N PHE A 107 9.13 12.18 0.82
CA PHE A 107 10.49 11.63 0.80
C PHE A 107 11.50 12.40 1.67
N GLN A 108 11.03 13.18 2.65
CA GLN A 108 11.87 14.02 3.51
C GLN A 108 12.13 13.40 4.89
N ALA A 109 11.31 12.44 5.34
CA ALA A 109 11.51 11.83 6.65
C ALA A 109 12.87 11.12 6.73
N THR A 110 13.53 11.33 7.86
CA THR A 110 14.84 10.76 8.16
C THR A 110 14.72 9.35 8.75
N GLU A 111 15.84 8.63 8.80
CA GLU A 111 15.89 7.31 9.45
C GLU A 111 15.37 7.37 10.89
N ASP A 112 15.82 8.34 11.68
CA ASP A 112 15.42 8.50 13.08
C ASP A 112 13.92 8.79 13.24
N GLN A 113 13.33 9.61 12.37
CA GLN A 113 11.90 9.89 12.42
C GLN A 113 11.08 8.62 12.12
N LEU A 114 11.42 7.92 11.04
CA LEU A 114 10.72 6.69 10.67
C LEU A 114 10.85 5.59 11.73
N ILE A 115 12.04 5.47 12.33
CA ILE A 115 12.35 4.43 13.30
C ILE A 115 11.82 4.74 14.71
N ASN A 116 11.82 6.00 15.15
CA ASN A 116 11.41 6.36 16.50
C ASN A 116 9.93 6.79 16.58
N GLU A 117 9.40 7.45 15.54
CA GLU A 117 8.04 8.01 15.54
C GLU A 117 7.06 7.09 14.82
N ASP A 118 7.40 6.58 13.63
CA ASP A 118 6.47 5.80 12.81
C ASP A 118 6.47 4.29 13.10
N LEU A 119 7.62 3.71 13.43
CA LEU A 119 7.75 2.27 13.70
C LEU A 119 6.80 1.77 14.81
N PRO A 120 6.62 2.44 15.97
CA PRO A 120 5.65 2.00 16.98
C PRO A 120 4.22 1.93 16.44
N ASN A 121 3.82 2.89 15.61
CA ASN A 121 2.49 2.92 14.99
C ASN A 121 2.30 1.74 14.04
N VAL A 122 3.31 1.45 13.21
CA VAL A 122 3.33 0.29 12.30
C VAL A 122 3.20 -1.03 13.07
N LEU A 123 3.96 -1.19 14.15
CA LEU A 123 3.90 -2.41 14.98
C LEU A 123 2.53 -2.60 15.63
N ASN A 124 1.93 -1.53 16.16
CA ASN A 124 0.58 -1.57 16.74
C ASN A 124 -0.47 -1.99 15.71
N ASN A 125 -0.38 -1.45 14.49
CA ASN A 125 -1.30 -1.82 13.40
C ASN A 125 -1.20 -3.31 13.06
N LEU A 126 0.00 -3.89 13.03
CA LEU A 126 0.20 -5.32 12.75
C LEU A 126 -0.38 -6.22 13.84
N ILE A 127 -0.29 -5.82 15.10
CA ILE A 127 -0.89 -6.55 16.23
C ILE A 127 -2.42 -6.56 16.08
N ASN A 128 -3.00 -5.40 15.77
CA ASN A 128 -4.45 -5.24 15.61
C ASN A 128 -5.02 -6.04 14.42
N THR A 129 -4.29 -6.13 13.30
CA THR A 129 -4.73 -6.93 12.14
C THR A 129 -4.74 -8.43 12.40
N ASN A 130 -3.84 -8.92 13.27
CA ASN A 130 -3.78 -10.34 13.63
C ASN A 130 -4.86 -10.73 14.66
N GLY A 131 -5.41 -9.78 15.41
CA GLY A 131 -6.52 -10.01 16.36
C GLY A 131 -7.91 -10.12 15.73
N ALA A 132 -8.10 -9.68 14.49
CA ALA A 132 -9.43 -9.60 13.85
C ALA A 132 -9.84 -10.84 13.02
N SER A 133 -8.98 -11.87 12.89
CA SER A 133 -9.24 -13.02 11.99
C SER A 133 -9.69 -14.31 12.69
N SER A 134 -10.07 -14.31 13.97
CA SER A 134 -10.50 -15.51 14.70
C SER A 134 -11.88 -15.42 15.35
N THR A 135 -12.92 -14.98 14.63
CA THR A 135 -14.32 -15.28 14.97
C THR A 135 -15.23 -15.17 13.75
N THR A 136 -15.47 -16.28 13.04
CA THR A 136 -16.75 -16.55 12.34
C THR A 136 -16.87 -18.05 12.07
N THR A 137 -17.52 -18.72 13.01
CA THR A 137 -18.57 -19.74 12.83
C THR A 137 -18.59 -20.54 11.53
N ARG A 138 -18.17 -21.81 11.61
CA ARG A 138 -18.78 -22.90 10.83
C ARG A 138 -19.23 -24.01 11.78
N LYS A 139 -20.51 -23.97 12.16
CA LYS A 139 -21.24 -25.16 12.58
C LYS A 139 -22.41 -25.31 11.61
N HIS A 140 -22.14 -26.00 10.51
CA HIS A 140 -23.17 -26.55 9.65
C HIS A 140 -23.42 -27.95 10.21
N THR A 141 -24.50 -28.12 10.96
CA THR A 141 -25.05 -29.43 11.27
C THR A 141 -26.52 -29.38 10.92
N ASP A 142 -26.87 -30.26 9.99
CA ASP A 142 -28.20 -30.53 9.46
C ASP A 142 -29.23 -30.87 10.54
N THR A 143 -30.46 -31.09 10.06
CA THR A 143 -31.63 -31.75 10.67
C THR A 143 -32.72 -30.78 11.15
N ASN A 144 -33.66 -30.40 10.26
CA ASN A 144 -34.89 -31.10 9.86
C ASN A 144 -35.95 -31.22 10.97
N SER A 145 -37.13 -30.68 10.66
CA SER A 145 -38.45 -31.18 11.05
C SER A 145 -38.84 -31.14 12.53
N SER A 146 -39.84 -30.33 12.88
CA SER A 146 -41.19 -30.80 13.28
C SER A 146 -42.02 -29.72 13.97
N THR A 147 -43.11 -29.36 13.29
CA THR A 147 -44.49 -29.23 13.78
C THR A 147 -44.82 -28.43 15.05
N SER A 148 -45.69 -27.44 14.82
CA SER A 148 -46.97 -27.22 15.52
C SER A 148 -46.93 -26.84 17.00
N SER A 149 -47.29 -25.59 17.31
CA SER A 149 -48.32 -25.25 18.31
C SER A 149 -48.72 -23.78 18.23
N HIS A 150 -49.99 -23.54 17.89
CA HIS A 150 -50.71 -22.28 18.05
C HIS A 150 -51.53 -22.33 19.38
N PRO A 151 -52.15 -21.23 19.86
CA PRO A 151 -51.87 -20.66 21.17
C PRO A 151 -52.97 -20.87 22.23
N LYS A 152 -52.59 -20.52 23.46
CA LYS A 152 -53.42 -20.40 24.68
C LYS A 152 -54.80 -19.76 24.43
N LYS A 153 -55.85 -20.39 24.98
CA LYS A 153 -57.11 -19.73 25.37
C LYS A 153 -57.48 -20.15 26.81
N SER A 154 -57.78 -19.11 27.61
CA SER A 154 -58.81 -18.98 28.65
C SER A 154 -58.95 -20.04 29.76
N LYS A 155 -58.85 -19.67 31.06
CA LYS A 155 -59.96 -19.21 31.95
C LYS A 155 -61.09 -20.25 32.00
N GLN A 156 -61.60 -20.76 33.12
CA GLN A 156 -61.82 -20.24 34.48
C GLN A 156 -62.53 -21.37 35.27
N THR A 157 -62.34 -21.40 36.60
CA THR A 157 -63.19 -22.02 37.66
C THR A 157 -63.93 -23.32 37.38
#